data_AF-M3IKV1-F1
#
_entry.id   AF-M3IKV1-F1
#
_cell.length_a   1.000
_cell.length_b   1.000
_cell.length_c   1.000
_cell.angle_alpha   90.00
_cell.angle_beta   90.00
_cell.angle_gamma   90.00
#
_symmetry.space_group_name_H-M   'P 1'
#
loop_
_entity.id
_entity.type
_entity.pdbx_description
1 polymer ?
#
loop_
_entity_poly.entity_id
_entity_poly.type
_entity_poly.pdbx_seq_one_letter_code
_entity_poly.pdbx_strand_id
1 'polypeptide(L)'
;MEPKKEARSDNFTDLALPEVKSRRSFFVYAKIVFLPTVIYLVALLGYFGYINFQIGLHTVVMMGVIWVISLIFAKNSAELACCYFEQSGADFKRNLKEYIIKHLLVIGKDTKSNAGFDEFVAYYTRNLRNENFASVGAGIFPMLGILGTFISIAVSMPEFNSSNTMELEAEISTLLSGVATAFYVSIYGIFLALWWIFFEKYGTSKFETLVRRQKNATSDFFWTKEELGRRYLQENLRHFEKIGVIFEHVSNAEFFEELDKTIEAKFKTFTNILKNEEEAVKLSGEHIKQTMNTLLKSSKDQKDLIKVHAEILNVINKFNGNIKDMQLKFAEQYNRLYDVGGERMARLEKSVGELEYNIKIFSESLSKFSGEILEKQKLAMEGFKESLIEGVQAFKKAFDAEAGEVYDDNSALIEGLKQDISELDREANEVLQTIEKANMLDENA
;
A
#
# COMPACT_ATOMS: atom_id res chain seq x y z
N MET A 1 21.72 12.77 3.29
CA MET A 1 23.18 12.85 3.47
C MET A 1 23.57 14.30 3.32
N GLU A 2 23.77 14.97 4.44
CA GLU A 2 24.28 16.35 4.49
C GLU A 2 25.67 16.40 3.86
N PRO A 3 25.98 17.40 3.02
CA PRO A 3 27.33 17.56 2.52
C PRO A 3 28.24 18.01 3.66
N LYS A 4 29.26 17.20 3.93
CA LYS A 4 30.38 17.41 4.85
C LYS A 4 30.75 18.90 5.01
N LYS A 5 30.47 19.44 6.20
CA LYS A 5 30.98 20.73 6.70
C LYS A 5 32.47 20.69 7.08
N GLU A 6 33.13 19.54 7.03
CA GLU A 6 34.46 19.35 7.61
C GLU A 6 35.65 19.78 6.72
N ALA A 7 35.46 20.08 5.43
CA ALA A 7 36.59 20.36 4.52
C ALA A 7 36.86 21.86 4.24
N ARG A 8 36.16 22.80 4.89
CA ARG A 8 36.27 24.25 4.58
C ARG A 8 36.80 25.15 5.70
N SER A 9 37.14 24.59 6.87
CA SER A 9 37.67 25.36 8.01
C SER A 9 39.17 25.62 7.98
N ASP A 10 39.93 24.85 7.18
CA ASP A 10 41.38 24.77 7.37
C ASP A 10 42.15 26.00 6.88
N ASN A 11 41.62 26.72 5.88
CA ASN A 11 42.24 27.97 5.38
C ASN A 11 42.09 29.16 6.36
N PHE A 12 41.25 29.06 7.40
CA PHE A 12 41.03 30.12 8.39
C PHE A 12 41.62 29.76 9.77
N THR A 13 42.38 28.68 9.86
CA THR A 13 43.05 28.26 11.10
C THR A 13 44.26 29.15 11.41
N ASP A 14 44.91 29.68 10.38
CA ASP A 14 46.13 30.51 10.46
C ASP A 14 45.85 32.03 10.39
N LEU A 15 44.85 32.53 11.11
CA LEU A 15 44.73 33.98 11.31
C LEU A 15 45.84 34.46 12.26
N ALA A 16 47.06 34.62 11.76
CA ALA A 16 48.22 35.10 12.51
C ALA A 16 48.13 36.62 12.72
N LEU A 17 47.32 37.04 13.70
CA LEU A 17 47.28 38.44 14.11
C LEU A 17 48.57 38.78 14.89
N PRO A 18 49.22 39.92 14.60
CA PRO A 18 50.40 40.35 15.33
C PRO A 18 50.09 40.49 16.82
N GLU A 19 50.92 39.86 17.66
CA GLU A 19 50.80 39.91 19.11
C GLU A 19 50.77 41.35 19.60
N VAL A 20 49.86 41.60 20.53
CA VAL A 20 49.67 42.90 21.15
C VAL A 20 50.22 42.81 22.57
N LYS A 21 51.25 43.62 22.84
CA LYS A 21 51.96 43.59 24.12
C LYS A 21 51.01 44.09 25.22
N SER A 22 50.65 43.21 26.15
CA SER A 22 49.71 43.57 27.22
C SER A 22 50.34 44.56 28.21
N ARG A 23 49.70 45.72 28.37
CA ARG A 23 49.97 46.65 29.48
C ARG A 23 48.92 46.46 30.56
N ARG A 24 49.28 46.66 31.82
CA ARG A 24 48.34 46.65 32.94
C ARG A 24 47.53 47.96 32.93
N SER A 25 46.20 47.86 32.85
CA SER A 25 45.27 49.02 32.78
C SER A 25 45.43 49.99 33.96
N PHE A 26 45.80 49.47 35.13
CA PHE A 26 46.04 50.27 36.33
C PHE A 26 47.16 51.31 36.15
N PHE A 27 48.28 50.94 35.50
CA PHE A 27 49.39 51.87 35.29
C PHE A 27 49.03 52.99 34.30
N VAL A 28 48.18 52.69 33.32
CA VAL A 28 47.71 53.69 32.34
C VAL A 28 46.75 54.68 33.02
N TYR A 29 45.81 54.17 33.84
CA TYR A 29 44.92 55.02 34.63
C TYR A 29 45.69 55.91 35.61
N ALA A 30 46.65 55.33 36.34
CA ALA A 30 47.49 56.07 37.28
C ALA A 30 48.27 57.19 36.58
N LYS A 31 48.82 56.92 35.38
CA LYS A 31 49.55 57.92 34.58
C LYS A 31 48.65 59.10 34.17
N ILE A 32 47.40 58.85 33.76
CA ILE A 32 46.46 59.90 33.35
C ILE A 32 46.10 60.80 34.54
N VAL A 33 45.86 60.21 35.70
CA VAL A 33 45.38 60.91 36.90
C VAL A 33 46.50 61.57 37.72
N PHE A 34 47.74 61.14 37.55
CA PHE A 34 48.89 61.59 38.35
C PHE A 34 49.06 63.12 38.33
N LEU A 35 49.21 63.73 37.16
CA LEU A 35 49.54 65.15 37.06
C LEU A 35 48.42 66.08 37.58
N PRO A 36 47.12 65.87 37.24
CA PRO A 36 46.03 66.62 37.86
C PRO A 36 45.97 66.49 39.38
N THR A 37 46.24 65.30 39.91
CA THR A 37 46.20 65.04 41.37
C THR A 37 47.35 65.75 42.08
N VAL A 38 48.55 65.78 41.48
CA VAL A 38 49.69 66.51 42.04
C VAL A 38 49.40 68.01 42.11
N ILE A 39 48.82 68.59 41.06
CA ILE A 39 48.45 70.02 41.05
C ILE A 39 47.39 70.34 42.11
N TYR A 40 46.39 69.46 42.26
CA TYR A 40 45.40 69.60 43.33
C TYR A 40 46.03 69.50 44.73
N LEU A 41 46.96 68.57 44.95
CA LEU A 41 47.69 68.44 46.22
C LEU A 41 48.53 69.68 46.54
N VAL A 42 49.15 70.32 45.54
CA VAL A 42 49.89 71.59 45.73
C VAL A 42 48.93 72.69 46.18
N ALA A 43 47.74 72.79 45.60
CA ALA A 43 46.72 73.75 46.05
C ALA A 43 46.25 73.47 47.50
N LEU A 44 46.15 72.19 47.87
CA LEU A 44 45.78 71.75 49.21
C LEU A 44 46.88 72.10 50.24
N LEU A 45 48.16 71.94 49.89
CA LEU A 45 49.29 72.35 50.72
C LEU A 45 49.40 73.88 50.87
N GLY A 46 49.03 74.64 49.83
CA GLY A 46 48.91 76.09 49.90
C GLY A 46 47.86 76.54 50.92
N TYR A 47 46.69 75.89 50.95
CA TYR A 47 45.66 76.16 51.95
C TYR A 47 46.11 75.91 53.40
N PHE A 48 46.87 74.85 53.64
CA PHE A 48 47.43 74.54 54.97
C PHE A 48 48.63 75.41 55.37
N GLY A 49 49.07 76.34 54.51
CA GLY A 49 50.15 77.27 54.83
C GLY A 49 51.56 76.68 54.78
N TYR A 50 51.73 75.47 54.22
CA TYR A 50 53.07 74.90 53.99
C TYR A 50 53.82 75.57 52.84
N ILE A 51 53.10 76.31 51.99
CA ILE A 51 53.61 77.04 50.83
C ILE A 51 53.08 78.49 50.94
N ASN A 52 53.87 79.50 50.54
CA ASN A 52 53.51 80.92 50.55
C ASN A 52 52.34 81.31 49.59
N PHE A 53 51.48 80.37 49.22
CA PHE A 53 50.28 80.60 48.39
C PHE A 53 49.06 80.74 49.28
N GLN A 54 48.53 81.96 49.43
CA GLN A 54 47.24 82.16 50.07
C GLN A 54 46.13 81.68 49.14
N ILE A 55 45.48 80.57 49.50
CA ILE A 55 44.36 79.99 48.76
C ILE A 55 43.15 79.93 49.68
N GLY A 56 42.01 80.46 49.23
CA GLY A 56 40.75 80.40 49.98
C GLY A 56 40.16 78.98 50.00
N LEU A 57 39.43 78.65 51.08
CA LEU A 57 38.75 77.35 51.21
C LEU A 57 37.81 77.06 50.04
N HIS A 58 37.06 78.07 49.58
CA HIS A 58 36.15 77.94 48.44
C HIS A 58 36.87 77.53 47.15
N THR A 59 38.06 78.08 46.90
CA THR A 59 38.90 77.72 45.74
C THR A 59 39.33 76.25 45.80
N VAL A 60 39.79 75.76 46.95
CA VAL A 60 40.18 74.35 47.13
C VAL A 60 38.99 73.42 46.90
N VAL A 61 37.82 73.76 47.45
CA VAL A 61 36.59 72.96 47.26
C VAL A 61 36.21 72.91 45.79
N MET A 62 36.22 74.04 45.07
CA MET A 62 35.89 74.08 43.65
C MET A 62 36.90 73.30 42.80
N MET A 63 38.21 73.43 43.07
CA MET A 63 39.23 72.59 42.41
C MET A 63 39.03 71.11 42.73
N GLY A 64 38.59 70.75 43.94
CA GLY A 64 38.29 69.39 44.36
C GLY A 64 37.12 68.78 43.60
N VAL A 65 36.04 69.54 43.39
CA VAL A 65 34.90 69.12 42.56
C VAL A 65 35.34 68.85 41.12
N ILE A 66 36.11 69.77 40.53
CA ILE A 66 36.66 69.60 39.18
C ILE A 66 37.57 68.37 39.11
N TRP A 67 38.40 68.14 40.14
CA TRP A 67 39.26 66.97 40.23
C TRP A 67 38.46 65.65 40.29
N VAL A 68 37.41 65.55 41.12
CA VAL A 68 36.54 64.36 41.17
C VAL A 68 35.91 64.08 39.81
N ILE A 69 35.41 65.11 39.13
CA ILE A 69 34.86 64.99 37.77
C ILE A 69 35.94 64.47 36.82
N SER A 70 37.17 64.98 36.92
CA SER A 70 38.28 64.51 36.08
C SER A 70 38.59 63.01 36.25
N LEU A 71 38.41 62.43 37.45
CA LEU A 71 38.58 60.99 37.68
C LEU A 71 37.52 60.15 36.96
N ILE A 72 36.27 60.64 36.92
CA ILE A 72 35.18 59.97 36.20
C ILE A 72 35.46 59.98 34.69
N PHE A 73 35.96 61.10 34.17
CA PHE A 73 36.38 61.22 32.77
C PHE A 73 37.59 60.35 32.45
N ALA A 74 38.58 60.27 33.35
CA ALA A 74 39.77 59.44 33.16
C ALA A 74 39.43 57.97 32.86
N LYS A 75 38.36 57.42 33.44
CA LYS A 75 37.89 56.04 33.15
C LYS A 75 37.50 55.82 31.68
N ASN A 76 37.00 56.86 31.01
CA ASN A 76 36.53 56.81 29.62
C ASN A 76 37.58 57.31 28.61
N SER A 77 38.84 57.48 29.04
CA SER A 77 39.92 57.99 28.19
C SER A 77 40.28 57.02 27.04
N ALA A 78 40.69 57.58 25.90
CA ALA A 78 41.12 56.84 24.72
C ALA A 78 42.32 55.92 25.01
N GLU A 79 43.28 56.33 25.85
CA GLU A 79 44.46 55.51 26.18
C GLU A 79 44.07 54.26 26.99
N LEU A 80 43.05 54.37 27.84
CA LEU A 80 42.51 53.24 28.60
C LEU A 80 41.72 52.27 27.73
N ALA A 81 40.88 52.80 26.83
CA ALA A 81 40.18 51.98 25.84
C ALA A 81 41.16 51.22 24.94
N CYS A 82 42.25 51.87 24.51
CA CYS A 82 43.33 51.21 23.79
C CYS A 82 43.97 50.11 24.63
N CYS A 83 44.23 50.32 25.93
CA CYS A 83 44.79 49.30 26.79
C CYS A 83 43.86 48.09 26.98
N TYR A 84 42.55 48.32 27.07
CA TYR A 84 41.57 47.22 27.10
C TYR A 84 41.56 46.45 25.79
N PHE A 85 41.61 47.14 24.64
CA PHE A 85 41.76 46.50 23.34
C PHE A 85 43.04 45.66 23.25
N GLU A 86 44.15 46.16 23.78
CA GLU A 86 45.43 45.44 23.82
C GLU A 86 45.36 44.15 24.67
N GLN A 87 44.61 44.18 25.79
CA GLN A 87 44.41 43.00 26.64
C GLN A 87 43.44 41.99 26.03
N SER A 88 42.40 42.45 25.35
CA SER A 88 41.38 41.62 24.72
C SER A 88 41.79 41.13 23.32
N GLY A 89 43.08 41.15 22.97
CA GLY A 89 43.56 40.76 21.63
C GLY A 89 43.17 39.34 21.22
N ALA A 90 43.12 38.39 22.17
CA ALA A 90 42.68 37.01 21.90
C ALA A 90 41.16 36.94 21.60
N ASP A 91 40.34 37.69 22.35
CA ASP A 91 38.91 37.78 22.11
C ASP A 91 38.60 38.51 20.80
N PHE A 92 39.35 39.57 20.49
CA PHE A 92 39.28 40.25 19.21
C PHE A 92 39.55 39.29 18.05
N LYS A 93 40.60 38.46 18.16
CA LYS A 93 40.94 37.44 17.15
C LYS A 93 39.81 36.43 16.95
N ARG A 94 39.22 35.93 18.04
CA ARG A 94 38.10 34.98 18.01
C ARG A 94 36.87 35.59 17.33
N ASN A 95 36.47 36.79 17.76
CA ASN A 95 35.29 37.45 17.22
C ASN A 95 35.49 37.87 15.75
N LEU A 96 36.70 38.27 15.37
CA LEU A 96 37.05 38.56 13.99
C LEU A 96 36.94 37.32 13.11
N LYS A 97 37.42 36.17 13.59
CA LYS A 97 37.29 34.89 12.87
C LYS A 97 35.81 34.50 12.69
N GLU A 98 35.01 34.59 13.75
CA GLU A 98 33.57 34.32 13.67
C GLU A 98 32.86 35.27 12.68
N TYR A 99 33.22 36.54 12.70
CA TYR A 99 32.69 37.55 11.78
C TYR A 99 33.03 37.24 10.32
N ILE A 100 34.30 36.90 10.03
CA ILE A 100 34.74 36.50 8.69
C ILE A 100 33.94 35.29 8.21
N ILE A 101 33.85 34.24 9.02
CA ILE A 101 33.15 32.98 8.69
C ILE A 101 31.66 33.22 8.42
N LYS A 102 31.00 34.06 9.22
CA LYS A 102 29.58 34.37 9.06
C LYS A 102 29.28 35.09 7.74
N HIS A 103 30.22 35.87 7.24
CA HIS A 103 30.05 36.72 6.06
C HIS A 103 30.85 36.24 4.84
N LEU A 104 31.18 34.94 4.75
CA LEU A 104 31.89 34.39 3.60
C LEU A 104 31.06 34.44 2.33
N LEU A 105 31.68 34.94 1.26
CA LEU A 105 31.13 34.97 -0.09
C LEU A 105 32.10 34.22 -1.01
N VAL A 106 31.57 33.21 -1.70
CA VAL A 106 32.31 32.39 -2.65
C VAL A 106 32.07 32.94 -4.06
N ILE A 107 33.15 33.34 -4.74
CA ILE A 107 33.10 33.76 -6.15
C ILE A 107 34.14 32.95 -6.91
N GLY A 108 33.67 32.08 -7.82
CA GLY A 108 34.54 31.18 -8.56
C GLY A 108 35.26 30.19 -7.63
N LYS A 109 36.58 30.33 -7.52
CA LYS A 109 37.45 29.49 -6.66
C LYS A 109 37.84 30.15 -5.33
N ASP A 110 37.62 31.46 -5.20
CA ASP A 110 38.06 32.25 -4.06
C ASP A 110 36.92 32.42 -3.05
N THR A 111 37.25 32.33 -1.76
CA THR A 111 36.30 32.51 -0.66
C THR A 111 36.85 33.55 0.30
N LYS A 112 36.24 34.74 0.35
CA LYS A 112 36.61 35.82 1.26
C LYS A 112 35.35 36.41 1.91
N SER A 113 35.52 37.18 2.97
CA SER A 113 34.40 37.86 3.63
C SER A 113 33.91 39.05 2.80
N ASN A 114 32.60 39.15 2.64
CA ASN A 114 31.94 40.29 1.99
C ASN A 114 31.78 41.51 2.92
N ALA A 115 31.80 41.28 4.23
CA ALA A 115 31.64 42.34 5.21
C ALA A 115 32.98 42.99 5.51
N GLY A 116 33.02 44.32 5.71
CA GLY A 116 34.28 45.05 5.82
C GLY A 116 34.96 44.91 7.18
N PHE A 117 36.30 44.89 7.21
CA PHE A 117 37.06 44.93 8.46
C PHE A 117 36.72 46.16 9.32
N ASP A 118 36.57 47.34 8.69
CA ASP A 118 36.27 48.59 9.40
C ASP A 118 34.90 48.55 10.09
N GLU A 119 33.92 47.85 9.48
CA GLU A 119 32.58 47.67 10.03
C GLU A 119 32.61 46.77 11.28
N PHE A 120 33.38 45.69 11.24
CA PHE A 120 33.63 44.85 12.40
C PHE A 120 34.29 45.61 13.54
N VAL A 121 35.35 46.38 13.26
CA VAL A 121 36.05 47.15 14.28
C VAL A 121 35.13 48.16 14.93
N ALA A 122 34.35 48.91 14.15
CA ALA A 122 33.39 49.88 14.67
C ALA A 122 32.34 49.22 15.59
N TYR A 123 31.85 48.02 15.23
CA TYR A 123 30.94 47.26 16.07
C TYR A 123 31.60 46.79 17.37
N TYR A 124 32.81 46.24 17.29
CA TYR A 124 33.55 45.71 18.44
C TYR A 124 33.96 46.81 19.44
N THR A 125 34.38 47.97 18.94
CA THR A 125 34.95 49.04 19.76
C THR A 125 33.89 49.91 20.42
N ARG A 126 32.65 49.87 19.95
CA ARG A 126 31.52 50.64 20.50
C ARG A 126 31.28 50.36 21.99
N ASN A 127 31.60 49.15 22.46
CA ASN A 127 31.47 48.77 23.87
C ASN A 127 32.72 49.07 24.72
N LEU A 128 33.84 49.48 24.10
CA LEU A 128 35.10 49.74 24.82
C LEU A 128 35.18 51.15 25.39
N ARG A 129 34.49 52.13 24.78
CA ARG A 129 34.51 53.53 25.20
C ARG A 129 33.20 54.23 24.83
N ASN A 130 32.69 55.04 25.75
CA ASN A 130 31.62 55.98 25.43
C ASN A 130 32.21 57.23 24.76
N GLU A 131 32.15 57.29 23.43
CA GLU A 131 32.69 58.40 22.64
C GLU A 131 32.00 59.73 22.93
N ASN A 132 30.69 59.70 23.22
CA ASN A 132 29.93 60.90 23.58
C ASN A 132 30.42 61.48 24.91
N PHE A 133 30.80 60.63 25.87
CA PHE A 133 31.34 61.10 27.14
C PHE A 133 32.76 61.63 26.96
N ALA A 134 33.58 60.95 26.15
CA ALA A 134 34.97 61.35 25.93
C ALA A 134 35.11 62.66 25.14
N SER A 135 34.24 62.90 24.16
CA SER A 135 34.27 64.10 23.30
C SER A 135 33.94 65.38 24.07
N VAL A 136 33.07 65.29 25.08
CA VAL A 136 32.61 66.45 25.86
C VAL A 136 33.65 66.89 26.92
N GLY A 137 34.58 66.02 27.31
CA GLY A 137 35.57 66.32 28.37
C GLY A 137 36.42 67.56 28.10
N ALA A 138 36.87 67.75 26.86
CA ALA A 138 37.67 68.92 26.46
C ALA A 138 36.92 70.25 26.63
N GLY A 139 35.58 70.24 26.54
CA GLY A 139 34.74 71.43 26.69
C GLY A 139 34.24 71.65 28.12
N ILE A 140 34.00 70.59 28.89
CA ILE A 140 33.48 70.70 30.26
C ILE A 140 34.51 71.27 31.24
N PHE A 141 35.79 70.87 31.16
CA PHE A 141 36.77 71.31 32.16
C PHE A 141 37.01 72.84 32.19
N PRO A 142 37.15 73.54 31.04
CA PRO A 142 37.24 75.01 31.04
C PRO A 142 35.96 75.66 31.52
N MET A 143 34.78 75.14 31.13
CA MET A 143 33.48 75.65 31.57
C MET A 143 33.29 75.53 33.08
N LEU A 144 33.70 74.40 33.68
CA LEU A 144 33.71 74.24 35.13
C LEU A 144 34.72 75.17 35.81
N GLY A 145 35.87 75.44 35.17
CA GLY A 145 36.84 76.43 35.63
C GLY A 145 36.28 77.85 35.66
N ILE A 146 35.58 78.26 34.59
CA ILE A 146 34.89 79.56 34.49
C ILE A 146 33.77 79.66 35.54
N LEU A 147 32.92 78.63 35.64
CA LEU A 147 31.85 78.57 36.64
C LEU A 147 32.42 78.66 38.06
N GLY A 148 33.50 77.93 38.33
CA GLY A 148 34.18 77.94 39.62
C GLY A 148 34.81 79.28 39.96
N THR A 149 35.27 80.02 38.95
CA THR A 149 35.77 81.39 39.12
C THR A 149 34.64 82.32 39.52
N PHE A 150 33.49 82.28 38.82
CA PHE A 150 32.33 83.11 39.18
C PHE A 150 31.80 82.81 40.59
N ILE A 151 31.71 81.54 40.97
CA ILE A 151 31.29 81.14 42.31
C ILE A 151 32.29 81.63 43.36
N SER A 152 33.60 81.50 43.10
CA SER A 152 34.64 81.94 44.04
C SER A 152 34.64 83.46 44.24
N ILE A 153 34.41 84.24 43.17
CA ILE A 153 34.27 85.71 43.26
C ILE A 153 32.99 86.08 44.01
N ALA A 154 31.86 85.44 43.70
CA ALA A 154 30.58 85.72 44.36
C ALA A 154 30.64 85.48 45.88
N VAL A 155 31.34 84.42 46.31
CA VAL A 155 31.51 84.11 47.74
C VAL A 155 32.53 85.03 48.41
N SER A 156 33.51 85.55 47.66
CA SER A 156 34.54 86.44 48.20
C SER A 156 34.14 87.92 48.18
N MET A 157 32.91 88.25 47.76
CA MET A 157 32.41 89.62 47.72
C MET A 157 31.99 90.07 49.13
N PRO A 158 32.73 90.99 49.78
CA PRO A 158 32.34 91.52 51.08
C PRO A 158 31.20 92.52 50.95
N GLU A 159 30.45 92.74 52.04
CA GLU A 159 29.50 93.85 52.13
C GLU A 159 30.26 95.15 52.35
N PHE A 160 30.20 96.08 51.38
CA PHE A 160 30.95 97.34 51.48
C PHE A 160 30.30 98.28 52.50
N ASN A 161 31.01 98.57 53.59
CA ASN A 161 30.58 99.53 54.58
C ASN A 161 31.33 100.87 54.43
N SER A 162 30.62 101.95 54.08
CA SER A 162 31.21 103.28 53.86
C SER A 162 31.52 104.06 55.15
N SER A 163 31.31 103.45 56.32
CA SER A 163 31.40 104.11 57.62
C SER A 163 32.84 104.38 58.08
N ASN A 164 33.82 103.58 57.65
CA ASN A 164 35.20 103.63 58.13
C ASN A 164 36.20 103.33 57.00
N THR A 165 37.14 104.24 56.76
CA THR A 165 38.13 104.10 55.67
C THR A 165 39.07 102.92 55.85
N MET A 166 39.37 102.51 57.10
CA MET A 166 40.20 101.33 57.39
C MET A 166 39.48 100.00 57.12
N GLU A 167 38.17 99.95 57.37
CA GLU A 167 37.34 98.76 57.08
C GLU A 167 37.18 98.58 55.57
N LEU A 168 36.96 99.69 54.85
CA LEU A 168 36.89 99.69 53.40
C LEU A 168 38.19 99.19 52.73
N GLU A 169 39.37 99.58 53.24
CA GLU A 169 40.66 99.08 52.72
C GLU A 169 40.84 97.58 52.94
N ALA A 170 40.44 97.06 54.11
CA ALA A 170 40.49 95.63 54.42
C ALA A 170 39.50 94.80 53.57
N GLU A 171 38.30 95.34 53.31
CA GLU A 171 37.29 94.75 52.43
C GLU A 171 37.78 94.68 50.98
N ILE A 172 38.38 95.77 50.46
CA ILE A 172 38.96 95.79 49.11
C ILE A 172 40.13 94.79 49.00
N SER A 173 41.00 94.73 50.01
CA SER A 173 42.10 93.75 50.03
C SER A 173 41.58 92.31 50.04
N THR A 174 40.50 92.03 50.78
CA THR A 174 39.87 90.72 50.84
C THR A 174 39.24 90.34 49.50
N LEU A 175 38.54 91.28 48.85
CA LEU A 175 38.00 91.08 47.50
C LEU A 175 39.10 90.81 46.48
N LEU A 176 40.19 91.59 46.50
CA LEU A 176 41.31 91.43 45.58
C LEU A 176 41.98 90.06 45.75
N SER A 177 42.16 89.61 46.99
CA SER A 177 42.67 88.27 47.32
C SER A 177 41.72 87.17 46.84
N GLY A 178 40.42 87.31 47.08
CA GLY A 178 39.40 86.37 46.61
C GLY A 178 39.36 86.23 45.08
N VAL A 179 39.45 87.35 44.36
CA VAL A 179 39.57 87.38 42.90
C VAL A 179 40.86 86.69 42.43
N ALA A 180 42.00 86.96 43.06
CA ALA A 180 43.26 86.29 42.74
C ALA A 180 43.16 84.76 42.92
N THR A 181 42.51 84.29 43.99
CA THR A 181 42.32 82.85 44.23
C THR A 181 41.32 82.21 43.27
N ALA A 182 40.33 82.95 42.80
CA ALA A 182 39.34 82.47 41.83
C ALA A 182 40.00 82.12 40.48
N PHE A 183 41.02 82.88 40.06
CA PHE A 183 41.76 82.60 38.82
C PHE A 183 42.44 81.23 38.82
N TYR A 184 42.88 80.71 39.98
CA TYR A 184 43.48 79.38 40.07
C TYR A 184 42.52 78.27 39.65
N VAL A 185 41.21 78.43 39.92
CA VAL A 185 40.17 77.47 39.49
C VAL A 185 40.07 77.42 37.96
N SER A 186 40.10 78.59 37.30
CA SER A 186 40.08 78.68 35.84
C SER A 186 41.34 78.08 35.21
N ILE A 187 42.52 78.43 35.73
CA ILE A 187 43.81 77.90 35.26
C ILE A 187 43.80 76.37 35.35
N TYR A 188 43.29 75.82 36.44
CA TYR A 188 43.18 74.37 36.62
C TYR A 188 42.19 73.71 35.65
N GLY A 189 41.03 74.33 35.40
CA GLY A 189 40.07 73.86 34.41
C GLY A 189 40.64 73.84 32.98
N ILE A 190 41.36 74.90 32.59
CA ILE A 190 42.05 74.98 31.28
C ILE A 190 43.15 73.93 31.19
N PHE A 191 43.97 73.81 32.24
CA PHE A 191 45.03 72.81 32.30
C PHE A 191 44.49 71.38 32.14
N LEU A 192 43.41 71.04 32.84
CA LEU A 192 42.73 69.74 32.74
C LEU A 192 42.22 69.48 31.32
N ALA A 193 41.71 70.50 30.63
CA ALA A 193 41.27 70.36 29.24
C ALA A 193 42.43 70.06 28.29
N LEU A 194 43.55 70.78 28.42
CA LEU A 194 44.75 70.54 27.62
C LEU A 194 45.33 69.15 27.89
N TRP A 195 45.38 68.76 29.17
CA TRP A 195 45.81 67.44 29.59
C TRP A 195 44.90 66.36 29.00
N TRP A 196 43.58 66.54 29.09
CA TRP A 196 42.60 65.63 28.50
C TRP A 196 42.78 65.47 26.99
N ILE A 197 42.90 66.57 26.24
CA ILE A 197 43.09 66.57 24.78
C ILE A 197 44.37 65.81 24.40
N PHE A 198 45.47 65.99 25.15
CA PHE A 198 46.72 65.29 24.90
C PHE A 198 46.53 63.76 24.98
N PHE A 199 45.91 63.27 26.05
CA PHE A 199 45.68 61.83 26.24
C PHE A 199 44.64 61.25 25.29
N GLU A 200 43.62 62.04 24.92
CA GLU A 200 42.62 61.65 23.92
C GLU A 200 43.30 61.46 22.55
N LYS A 201 44.02 62.47 22.06
CA LYS A 201 44.69 62.41 20.75
C LYS A 201 45.76 61.32 20.70
N TYR A 202 46.56 61.22 21.76
CA TYR A 202 47.61 60.20 21.84
C TYR A 202 47.01 58.79 21.87
N GLY A 203 45.94 58.56 22.63
CA GLY A 203 45.24 57.28 22.70
C GLY A 203 44.59 56.89 21.37
N THR A 204 43.88 57.82 20.73
CA THR A 204 43.20 57.59 19.45
C THR A 204 44.22 57.29 18.33
N SER A 205 45.32 58.05 18.23
CA SER A 205 46.37 57.78 17.24
C SER A 205 47.03 56.41 17.40
N LYS A 206 47.29 56.00 18.65
CA LYS A 206 47.84 54.67 18.95
C LYS A 206 46.83 53.57 18.59
N PHE A 207 45.56 53.77 18.92
CA PHE A 207 44.47 52.85 18.61
C PHE A 207 44.32 52.64 17.10
N GLU A 208 44.27 53.73 16.32
CA GLU A 208 44.21 53.68 14.85
C GLU A 208 45.40 52.95 14.24
N THR A 209 46.61 53.19 14.76
CA THR A 209 47.82 52.49 14.29
C THR A 209 47.73 50.99 14.52
N LEU A 210 47.19 50.58 15.67
CA LEU A 210 47.03 49.18 16.03
C LEU A 210 45.95 48.51 15.18
N VAL A 211 44.79 49.16 15.01
CA VAL A 211 43.72 48.71 14.12
C VAL A 211 44.23 48.58 12.68
N ARG A 212 44.97 49.56 12.18
CA ARG A 212 45.57 49.52 10.83
C ARG A 212 46.53 48.35 10.66
N ARG A 213 47.33 48.04 11.68
CA ARG A 213 48.22 46.88 11.68
C ARG A 213 47.43 45.57 11.56
N GLN A 214 46.32 45.45 12.30
CA GLN A 214 45.43 44.28 12.21
C GLN A 214 44.72 44.22 10.86
N LYS A 215 44.21 45.35 10.35
CA LYS A 215 43.59 45.47 9.02
C LYS A 215 44.50 44.93 7.93
N ASN A 216 45.75 45.39 7.92
CA ASN A 216 46.75 44.98 6.93
C ASN A 216 47.12 43.50 7.06
N ALA A 217 47.18 42.96 8.28
CA ALA A 217 47.44 41.53 8.47
C ALA A 217 46.26 40.65 8.02
N THR A 218 45.04 41.21 7.97
CA THR A 218 43.83 40.46 7.59
C THR A 218 43.26 40.83 6.23
N SER A 219 43.89 41.72 5.46
CA SER A 219 43.35 42.27 4.22
C SER A 219 42.98 41.18 3.22
N ASP A 220 43.76 40.09 3.19
CA ASP A 220 43.60 39.01 2.22
C ASP A 220 42.33 38.19 2.46
N PHE A 221 41.77 38.24 3.67
CA PHE A 221 40.52 37.56 4.03
C PHE A 221 39.25 38.36 3.69
N PHE A 222 39.39 39.60 3.23
CA PHE A 222 38.28 40.49 2.91
C PHE A 222 38.27 40.81 1.42
N TRP A 223 37.07 40.89 0.83
CA TRP A 223 36.91 41.37 -0.53
C TRP A 223 37.15 42.88 -0.58
N THR A 224 38.03 43.33 -1.49
CA THR A 224 38.06 44.74 -1.88
C THR A 224 36.96 44.99 -2.92
N LYS A 225 36.35 46.19 -2.92
CA LYS A 225 35.26 46.53 -3.88
C LYS A 225 35.69 46.33 -5.34
N GLU A 226 36.92 46.69 -5.65
CA GLU A 226 37.51 46.55 -6.99
C GLU A 226 37.75 45.09 -7.37
N GLU A 227 38.29 44.28 -6.45
CA GLU A 227 38.52 42.86 -6.68
C GLU A 227 37.20 42.10 -6.87
N LEU A 228 36.19 42.42 -6.06
CA LEU A 228 34.84 41.84 -6.15
C LEU A 228 34.23 42.10 -7.53
N GLY A 229 34.25 43.36 -7.98
CA GLY A 229 33.73 43.75 -9.28
C GLY A 229 34.47 43.07 -10.43
N ARG A 230 35.81 43.04 -10.37
CA ARG A 230 36.65 42.39 -11.38
C ARG A 230 36.39 40.88 -11.46
N ARG A 231 36.32 40.18 -10.32
CA ARG A 231 36.06 38.73 -10.26
C ARG A 231 34.65 38.39 -10.76
N TYR A 232 33.66 39.17 -10.35
CA TYR A 232 32.29 39.00 -10.81
C TYR A 232 32.18 39.20 -12.33
N LEU A 233 32.81 40.25 -12.87
CA LEU A 233 32.85 40.50 -14.31
C LEU A 233 33.58 39.38 -15.07
N GLN A 234 34.72 38.93 -14.57
CA GLN A 234 35.49 37.84 -15.18
C GLN A 234 34.68 36.53 -15.23
N GLU A 235 33.99 36.19 -14.13
CA GLU A 235 33.15 34.99 -14.08
C GLU A 235 31.94 35.11 -15.02
N ASN A 236 31.31 36.28 -15.08
CA ASN A 236 30.23 36.56 -16.04
C ASN A 236 30.71 36.45 -17.49
N LEU A 237 31.88 37.00 -17.83
CA LEU A 237 32.48 36.86 -19.16
C LEU A 237 32.72 35.39 -19.52
N ARG A 238 33.20 34.58 -18.56
CA ARG A 238 33.35 33.12 -18.75
C ARG A 238 32.02 32.43 -19.02
N HIS A 239 30.94 32.87 -18.38
CA HIS A 239 29.60 32.38 -18.67
C HIS A 239 29.14 32.78 -20.08
N PHE A 240 29.39 34.02 -20.50
CA PHE A 240 29.08 34.47 -21.86
C PHE A 240 29.87 33.71 -22.92
N GLU A 241 31.14 33.41 -22.68
CA GLU A 241 31.96 32.61 -23.60
C GLU A 241 31.39 31.19 -23.76
N LYS A 242 30.99 30.54 -22.67
CA LYS A 242 30.30 29.24 -22.74
C LYS A 242 28.99 29.31 -23.51
N ILE A 243 28.20 30.37 -23.32
CA ILE A 243 26.97 30.59 -24.10
C ILE A 243 27.32 30.77 -25.57
N GLY A 244 28.39 31.48 -25.90
CA GLY A 244 28.90 31.63 -27.26
C GLY A 244 29.23 30.29 -27.92
N VAL A 245 29.95 29.40 -27.23
CA VAL A 245 30.29 28.06 -27.73
C VAL A 245 29.03 27.20 -27.92
N ILE A 246 28.08 27.24 -26.98
CA ILE A 246 26.80 26.53 -27.12
C ILE A 246 26.02 27.09 -28.31
N PHE A 247 25.98 28.41 -28.47
CA PHE A 247 25.31 29.06 -29.58
C PHE A 247 25.95 28.73 -30.92
N GLU A 248 27.28 28.65 -30.99
CA GLU A 248 28.02 28.21 -32.17
C GLU A 248 27.66 26.75 -32.53
N HIS A 249 27.58 25.87 -31.53
CA HIS A 249 27.19 24.48 -31.73
C HIS A 249 25.73 24.32 -32.16
N VAL A 250 24.80 25.10 -31.60
CA VAL A 250 23.36 25.07 -31.97
C VAL A 250 23.10 25.78 -33.30
N SER A 251 23.96 26.72 -33.69
CA SER A 251 23.84 27.45 -34.97
C SER A 251 24.62 26.78 -36.11
N ASN A 252 25.31 25.66 -35.86
CA ASN A 252 26.04 24.97 -36.92
C ASN A 252 25.06 24.24 -37.87
N ALA A 253 25.43 24.17 -39.14
CA ALA A 253 24.62 23.48 -40.16
C ALA A 253 24.45 21.99 -39.86
N GLU A 254 25.42 21.38 -39.17
CA GLU A 254 25.43 19.96 -38.79
C GLU A 254 24.31 19.61 -37.79
N PHE A 255 24.05 20.47 -36.80
CA PHE A 255 22.94 20.32 -35.86
C PHE A 255 21.60 20.39 -36.57
N PHE A 256 21.44 21.34 -37.50
CA PHE A 256 20.23 21.44 -38.31
C PHE A 256 20.07 20.23 -39.24
N GLU A 257 21.15 19.70 -39.81
CA GLU A 257 21.13 18.48 -40.62
C GLU A 257 20.75 17.24 -39.79
N GLU A 258 21.29 17.10 -38.58
CA GLU A 258 20.98 16.01 -37.65
C GLU A 258 19.54 16.11 -37.12
N LEU A 259 19.08 17.33 -36.87
CA LEU A 259 17.70 17.63 -36.50
C LEU A 259 16.74 17.25 -37.64
N ASP A 260 17.06 17.62 -38.87
CA ASP A 260 16.26 17.31 -40.05
C ASP A 260 16.18 15.80 -40.29
N LYS A 261 17.31 15.08 -40.21
CA LYS A 261 17.37 13.61 -40.24
C LYS A 261 16.49 12.98 -39.15
N THR A 262 16.54 13.53 -37.93
CA THR A 262 15.75 13.02 -36.80
C THR A 262 14.26 13.27 -37.03
N ILE A 263 13.88 14.46 -37.49
CA ILE A 263 12.50 14.84 -37.82
C ILE A 263 11.97 13.90 -38.90
N GLU A 264 12.72 13.70 -39.98
CA GLU A 264 12.32 12.83 -41.08
C GLU A 264 12.19 11.36 -40.65
N ALA A 265 13.10 10.85 -39.82
CA ALA A 265 12.99 9.51 -39.25
C ALA A 265 11.74 9.35 -38.36
N LYS A 266 11.38 10.38 -37.59
CA LYS A 266 10.15 10.39 -36.77
C LYS A 266 8.90 10.47 -37.64
N PHE A 267 8.88 11.32 -38.67
CA PHE A 267 7.78 11.40 -39.62
C PHE A 267 7.56 10.09 -40.35
N LYS A 268 8.64 9.45 -40.85
CA LYS A 268 8.57 8.14 -41.49
C LYS A 268 8.00 7.06 -40.55
N THR A 269 8.41 7.08 -39.28
CA THR A 269 7.87 6.18 -38.25
C THR A 269 6.38 6.43 -38.04
N PHE A 270 5.97 7.70 -37.95
CA PHE A 270 4.57 8.09 -37.79
C PHE A 270 3.72 7.65 -38.99
N THR A 271 4.19 7.84 -40.22
CA THR A 271 3.54 7.34 -41.44
C THR A 271 3.38 5.83 -41.43
N ASN A 272 4.40 5.08 -41.01
CA ASN A 272 4.32 3.63 -40.90
C ASN A 272 3.28 3.18 -39.87
N ILE A 273 3.18 3.88 -38.73
CA ILE A 273 2.15 3.61 -37.71
C ILE A 273 0.75 3.85 -38.29
N LEU A 274 0.54 4.99 -38.95
CA LEU A 274 -0.76 5.30 -39.58
C LEU A 274 -1.17 4.25 -40.61
N LYS A 275 -0.21 3.79 -41.43
CA LYS A 275 -0.47 2.73 -42.41
C LYS A 275 -0.81 1.39 -41.74
N ASN A 276 -0.10 1.01 -40.68
CA ASN A 276 -0.40 -0.20 -39.93
C ASN A 276 -1.78 -0.12 -39.24
N GLU A 277 -2.16 1.06 -38.75
CA GLU A 277 -3.49 1.29 -38.17
C GLU A 277 -4.59 1.16 -39.24
N GLU A 278 -4.38 1.72 -40.42
CA GLU A 278 -5.30 1.55 -41.57
C GLU A 278 -5.48 0.07 -41.94
N GLU A 279 -4.38 -0.68 -42.05
CA GLU A 279 -4.43 -2.12 -42.35
C GLU A 279 -5.14 -2.92 -41.23
N ALA A 280 -4.87 -2.60 -39.96
CA ALA A 280 -5.52 -3.25 -38.82
C ALA A 280 -7.03 -2.95 -38.77
N VAL A 281 -7.45 -1.72 -39.05
CA VAL A 281 -8.86 -1.33 -39.12
C VAL A 281 -9.55 -2.06 -40.28
N LYS A 282 -8.91 -2.16 -41.44
CA LYS A 282 -9.44 -2.91 -42.58
C LYS A 282 -9.62 -4.40 -42.24
N LEU A 283 -8.61 -5.04 -41.66
CA LEU A 283 -8.66 -6.43 -41.22
C LEU A 283 -9.75 -6.64 -40.15
N SER A 284 -9.87 -5.71 -39.20
CA SER A 284 -10.91 -5.73 -38.17
C SER A 284 -12.31 -5.63 -38.80
N GLY A 285 -12.51 -4.75 -39.78
CA GLY A 285 -13.77 -4.66 -40.53
C GLY A 285 -14.14 -5.95 -41.25
N GLU A 286 -13.15 -6.65 -41.84
CA GLU A 286 -13.36 -7.97 -42.45
C GLU A 286 -13.73 -9.03 -41.41
N HIS A 287 -13.05 -9.09 -40.28
CA HIS A 287 -13.38 -10.00 -39.17
C HIS A 287 -14.76 -9.73 -38.58
N ILE A 288 -15.15 -8.46 -38.39
CA ILE A 288 -16.49 -8.08 -37.94
C ILE A 288 -17.54 -8.58 -38.94
N LYS A 289 -17.32 -8.38 -40.24
CA LYS A 289 -18.24 -8.87 -41.28
C LYS A 289 -18.37 -10.39 -41.27
N GLN A 290 -17.27 -11.12 -41.14
CA GLN A 290 -17.27 -12.59 -41.04
C GLN A 290 -17.99 -13.08 -39.78
N THR A 291 -17.71 -12.45 -38.64
CA THR A 291 -18.33 -12.78 -37.35
C THR A 291 -19.82 -12.52 -37.39
N MET A 292 -20.23 -11.37 -37.95
CA MET A 292 -21.64 -11.01 -38.12
C MET A 292 -22.38 -12.02 -39.01
N ASN A 293 -21.77 -12.45 -40.12
CA ASN A 293 -22.34 -13.49 -40.98
C ASN A 293 -22.50 -14.83 -40.24
N THR A 294 -21.51 -15.21 -39.42
CA THR A 294 -21.55 -16.44 -38.61
C THR A 294 -22.63 -16.36 -37.54
N LEU A 295 -22.76 -15.21 -36.87
CA LEU A 295 -23.76 -14.96 -35.83
C LEU A 295 -25.18 -14.97 -36.42
N LEU A 296 -25.37 -14.33 -37.59
CA LEU A 296 -26.64 -14.41 -38.33
C LEU A 296 -27.02 -15.84 -38.70
N LYS A 297 -26.06 -16.65 -39.18
CA LYS A 297 -26.28 -18.06 -39.48
C LYS A 297 -26.66 -18.85 -38.22
N SER A 298 -25.91 -18.71 -37.13
CA SER A 298 -26.20 -19.37 -35.86
C SER A 298 -27.55 -18.95 -35.26
N SER A 299 -27.94 -17.68 -35.40
CA SER A 299 -29.26 -17.20 -34.96
C SER A 299 -30.40 -17.84 -35.75
N LYS A 300 -30.20 -18.02 -37.07
CA LYS A 300 -31.15 -18.75 -37.92
C LYS A 300 -31.25 -20.22 -37.50
N ASP A 301 -30.12 -20.88 -37.28
CA ASP A 301 -30.08 -22.28 -36.85
C ASP A 301 -30.74 -22.46 -35.46
N GLN A 302 -30.56 -21.52 -34.54
CA GLN A 302 -31.25 -21.50 -33.24
C GLN A 302 -32.77 -21.38 -33.41
N LYS A 303 -33.25 -20.57 -34.35
CA LYS A 303 -34.68 -20.46 -34.67
C LYS A 303 -35.25 -21.77 -35.19
N ASP A 304 -34.50 -22.49 -36.01
CA ASP A 304 -34.92 -23.81 -36.51
C ASP A 304 -34.87 -24.87 -35.40
N LEU A 305 -33.89 -24.80 -34.47
CA LEU A 305 -33.86 -25.65 -33.28
C LEU A 305 -35.09 -25.44 -32.37
N ILE A 306 -35.56 -24.19 -32.22
CA ILE A 306 -36.79 -23.88 -31.50
C ILE A 306 -38.01 -24.56 -32.16
N LYS A 307 -38.09 -24.60 -33.50
CA LYS A 307 -39.15 -25.32 -34.20
C LYS A 307 -39.08 -26.83 -33.96
N VAL A 308 -37.88 -27.41 -34.04
CA VAL A 308 -37.67 -28.84 -33.75
C VAL A 308 -38.07 -29.16 -32.30
N HIS A 309 -37.74 -28.29 -31.33
CA HIS A 309 -38.22 -28.45 -29.96
C HIS A 309 -39.75 -28.38 -29.84
N ALA A 310 -40.40 -27.48 -30.58
CA ALA A 310 -41.87 -27.42 -30.62
C ALA A 310 -42.48 -28.71 -31.22
N GLU A 311 -41.87 -29.27 -32.26
CA GLU A 311 -42.28 -30.56 -32.84
C GLU A 311 -42.09 -31.72 -31.86
N ILE A 312 -40.93 -31.79 -31.17
CA ILE A 312 -40.67 -32.79 -30.13
C ILE A 312 -41.72 -32.70 -29.03
N LEU A 313 -42.05 -31.49 -28.53
CA LEU A 313 -43.10 -31.31 -27.53
C LEU A 313 -44.47 -31.79 -28.02
N ASN A 314 -44.80 -31.55 -29.29
CA ASN A 314 -46.04 -32.05 -29.89
C ASN A 314 -46.06 -33.59 -29.98
N VAL A 315 -44.95 -34.21 -30.40
CA VAL A 315 -44.81 -35.67 -30.45
C VAL A 315 -44.92 -36.27 -29.05
N ILE A 316 -44.28 -35.68 -28.04
CA ILE A 316 -44.38 -36.11 -26.63
C ILE A 316 -45.83 -36.01 -26.15
N ASN A 317 -46.53 -34.91 -26.45
CA ASN A 317 -47.94 -34.75 -26.08
C ASN A 317 -48.84 -35.79 -26.75
N LYS A 318 -48.64 -36.08 -28.04
CA LYS A 318 -49.35 -37.16 -28.75
C LYS A 318 -49.04 -38.53 -28.15
N PHE A 319 -47.78 -38.81 -27.87
CA PHE A 319 -47.37 -40.06 -27.24
C PHE A 319 -48.02 -40.24 -25.86
N ASN A 320 -48.03 -39.19 -25.03
CA ASN A 320 -48.68 -39.20 -23.73
C ASN A 320 -50.20 -39.43 -23.84
N GLY A 321 -50.85 -38.79 -24.84
CA GLY A 321 -52.24 -39.05 -25.19
C GLY A 321 -52.48 -40.52 -25.58
N ASN A 322 -51.63 -41.10 -26.42
CA ASN A 322 -51.72 -42.50 -26.82
C ASN A 322 -51.54 -43.46 -25.64
N ILE A 323 -50.62 -43.17 -24.70
CA ILE A 323 -50.44 -43.96 -23.49
C ILE A 323 -51.69 -43.90 -22.61
N LYS A 324 -52.32 -42.74 -22.47
CA LYS A 324 -53.59 -42.59 -21.75
C LYS A 324 -54.73 -43.38 -22.39
N ASP A 325 -54.85 -43.32 -23.72
CA ASP A 325 -55.82 -44.12 -24.48
C ASP A 325 -55.56 -45.62 -24.34
N MET A 326 -54.29 -46.02 -24.37
CA MET A 326 -53.89 -47.42 -24.16
C MET A 326 -54.24 -47.89 -22.74
N GLN A 327 -54.00 -47.06 -21.72
CA GLN A 327 -54.41 -47.33 -20.34
C GLN A 327 -55.94 -47.50 -20.22
N LEU A 328 -56.73 -46.63 -20.86
CA LEU A 328 -58.19 -46.73 -20.91
C LEU A 328 -58.64 -48.03 -21.58
N LYS A 329 -58.07 -48.37 -22.74
CA LYS A 329 -58.37 -49.62 -23.44
C LYS A 329 -57.98 -50.85 -22.63
N PHE A 330 -56.84 -50.81 -21.93
CA PHE A 330 -56.45 -51.91 -21.03
C PHE A 330 -57.43 -52.08 -19.88
N ALA A 331 -57.89 -50.99 -19.27
CA ALA A 331 -58.92 -51.05 -18.22
C ALA A 331 -60.23 -51.63 -18.75
N GLU A 332 -60.66 -51.24 -19.95
CA GLU A 332 -61.87 -51.75 -20.60
C GLU A 332 -61.75 -53.25 -20.95
N GLN A 333 -60.61 -53.68 -21.48
CA GLN A 333 -60.32 -55.08 -21.78
C GLN A 333 -60.22 -55.94 -20.51
N TYR A 334 -59.61 -55.41 -19.44
CA TYR A 334 -59.54 -56.08 -18.15
C TYR A 334 -60.94 -56.33 -17.57
N ASN A 335 -61.82 -55.33 -17.62
CA ASN A 335 -63.22 -55.48 -17.18
C ASN A 335 -63.98 -56.50 -18.04
N ARG A 336 -63.78 -56.50 -19.38
CA ARG A 336 -64.40 -57.51 -20.26
C ARG A 336 -63.92 -58.94 -19.98
N LEU A 337 -62.63 -59.13 -19.69
CA LEU A 337 -62.08 -60.44 -19.34
C LEU A 337 -62.69 -60.99 -18.05
N TYR A 338 -62.93 -60.13 -17.06
CA TYR A 338 -63.60 -60.50 -15.81
C TYR A 338 -65.03 -61.00 -16.07
N ASP A 339 -65.80 -60.28 -16.89
CA ASP A 339 -67.19 -60.62 -17.22
C ASP A 339 -67.29 -61.94 -18.01
N VAL A 340 -66.47 -62.10 -19.06
CA VAL A 340 -66.43 -63.33 -19.87
C VAL A 340 -65.95 -64.54 -19.07
N GLY A 341 -65.01 -64.32 -18.14
CA GLY A 341 -64.54 -65.36 -17.22
C GLY A 341 -65.65 -65.88 -16.30
N GLY A 342 -66.44 -64.98 -15.73
CA GLY A 342 -67.61 -65.33 -14.90
C GLY A 342 -68.66 -66.12 -15.68
N GLU A 343 -69.01 -65.66 -16.89
CA GLU A 343 -70.03 -66.33 -17.72
C GLU A 343 -69.61 -67.73 -18.20
N ARG A 344 -68.31 -67.91 -18.53
CA ARG A 344 -67.78 -69.22 -18.93
C ARG A 344 -67.74 -70.20 -17.75
N MET A 345 -67.42 -69.73 -16.55
CA MET A 345 -67.37 -70.59 -15.37
C MET A 345 -68.77 -71.14 -15.03
N ALA A 346 -69.81 -70.29 -15.10
CA ALA A 346 -71.19 -70.71 -14.89
C ALA A 346 -71.67 -71.74 -15.94
N ARG A 347 -71.27 -71.59 -17.21
CA ARG A 347 -71.57 -72.60 -18.25
C ARG A 347 -70.83 -73.92 -18.00
N LEU A 348 -69.59 -73.86 -17.52
CA LEU A 348 -68.79 -75.04 -17.22
C LEU A 348 -69.42 -75.85 -16.08
N GLU A 349 -69.84 -75.19 -15.00
CA GLU A 349 -70.58 -75.84 -13.89
C GLU A 349 -71.84 -76.55 -14.39
N LYS A 350 -72.62 -75.89 -15.26
CA LYS A 350 -73.83 -76.50 -15.82
C LYS A 350 -73.51 -77.74 -16.68
N SER A 351 -72.51 -77.67 -17.55
CA SER A 351 -72.11 -78.82 -18.38
C SER A 351 -71.53 -79.97 -17.57
N VAL A 352 -70.82 -79.70 -16.47
CA VAL A 352 -70.34 -80.73 -15.55
C VAL A 352 -71.52 -81.42 -14.86
N GLY A 353 -72.54 -80.68 -14.42
CA GLY A 353 -73.75 -81.26 -13.84
C GLY A 353 -74.55 -82.13 -14.82
N GLU A 354 -74.67 -81.73 -16.08
CA GLU A 354 -75.33 -82.53 -17.12
C GLU A 354 -74.55 -83.83 -17.45
N LEU A 355 -73.21 -83.77 -17.42
CA LEU A 355 -72.35 -84.95 -17.61
C LEU A 355 -72.57 -85.98 -16.49
N GLU A 356 -72.62 -85.52 -15.24
CA GLU A 356 -72.82 -86.39 -14.07
C GLU A 356 -74.18 -87.11 -14.15
N TYR A 357 -75.24 -86.40 -14.55
CA TYR A 357 -76.56 -86.98 -14.77
C TYR A 357 -76.55 -88.05 -15.88
N ASN A 358 -75.89 -87.76 -17.01
CA ASN A 358 -75.82 -88.69 -18.14
C ASN A 358 -74.99 -89.94 -17.83
N ILE A 359 -73.91 -89.84 -17.06
CA ILE A 359 -73.12 -90.99 -16.61
C ILE A 359 -73.98 -91.93 -15.75
N LYS A 360 -74.84 -91.37 -14.88
CA LYS A 360 -75.74 -92.16 -14.04
C LYS A 360 -76.75 -92.96 -14.88
N ILE A 361 -77.37 -92.34 -15.88
CA ILE A 361 -78.30 -93.02 -16.81
C ILE A 361 -77.57 -94.09 -17.62
N PHE A 362 -76.37 -93.79 -18.12
CA PHE A 362 -75.59 -94.74 -18.89
C PHE A 362 -75.24 -95.99 -18.09
N SER A 363 -74.87 -95.84 -16.81
CA SER A 363 -74.61 -96.97 -15.91
C SER A 363 -75.84 -97.86 -15.71
N GLU A 364 -77.02 -97.26 -15.53
CA GLU A 364 -78.28 -98.02 -15.40
C GLU A 364 -78.63 -98.78 -16.69
N SER A 365 -78.46 -98.15 -17.86
CA SER A 365 -78.66 -98.81 -19.15
C SER A 365 -77.68 -99.96 -19.39
N LEU A 366 -76.41 -99.82 -18.98
CA LEU A 366 -75.40 -100.87 -19.13
C LEU A 366 -75.75 -102.11 -18.31
N SER A 367 -76.21 -101.90 -17.06
CA SER A 367 -76.66 -102.99 -16.19
C SER A 367 -77.87 -103.74 -16.78
N LYS A 368 -78.81 -103.02 -17.39
CA LYS A 368 -79.98 -103.63 -18.02
C LYS A 368 -79.64 -104.42 -19.28
N PHE A 369 -78.75 -103.87 -20.12
CA PHE A 369 -78.27 -104.52 -21.35
C PHE A 369 -77.53 -105.83 -21.05
N SER A 370 -76.68 -105.86 -20.01
CA SER A 370 -75.98 -107.08 -19.58
C SER A 370 -76.95 -108.21 -19.19
N GLY A 371 -78.06 -107.87 -18.52
CA GLY A 371 -79.08 -108.86 -18.14
C GLY A 371 -79.81 -109.44 -19.35
N GLU A 372 -80.17 -108.60 -20.32
CA GLU A 372 -80.90 -109.02 -21.53
C GLU A 372 -80.06 -109.92 -22.45
N ILE A 373 -78.74 -109.70 -22.56
CA ILE A 373 -77.85 -110.57 -23.37
C ILE A 373 -77.76 -111.98 -22.79
N LEU A 374 -77.63 -112.10 -21.46
CA LEU A 374 -77.51 -113.39 -20.77
C LEU A 374 -78.76 -114.25 -20.96
N GLU A 375 -79.94 -113.62 -20.91
CA GLU A 375 -81.22 -114.29 -21.13
C GLU A 375 -81.37 -114.78 -22.58
N LYS A 376 -80.98 -113.96 -23.57
CA LYS A 376 -81.06 -114.34 -24.99
C LYS A 376 -80.06 -115.42 -25.39
N GLN A 377 -78.84 -115.42 -24.83
CA GLN A 377 -77.88 -116.50 -25.06
C GLN A 377 -78.39 -117.86 -24.54
N LYS A 378 -79.05 -117.85 -23.38
CA LYS A 378 -79.65 -119.08 -22.80
C LYS A 378 -80.73 -119.67 -23.70
N LEU A 379 -81.64 -118.82 -24.20
CA LEU A 379 -82.72 -119.20 -25.12
C LEU A 379 -82.19 -119.76 -26.46
N ALA A 380 -81.12 -119.18 -27.00
CA ALA A 380 -80.51 -119.67 -28.24
C ALA A 380 -79.84 -121.05 -28.05
N MET A 381 -79.21 -121.29 -26.90
CA MET A 381 -78.57 -122.57 -26.56
C MET A 381 -79.58 -123.71 -26.40
N GLU A 382 -80.75 -123.42 -25.81
CA GLU A 382 -81.86 -124.39 -25.71
C GLU A 382 -82.40 -124.77 -27.09
N GLY A 383 -82.63 -123.81 -27.99
CA GLY A 383 -83.09 -124.08 -29.36
C GLY A 383 -82.08 -124.87 -30.21
N PHE A 384 -80.78 -124.66 -29.99
CA PHE A 384 -79.73 -125.43 -30.65
C PHE A 384 -79.71 -126.90 -30.23
N LYS A 385 -79.88 -127.17 -28.93
CA LYS A 385 -79.97 -128.52 -28.37
C LYS A 385 -81.12 -129.33 -28.98
N GLU A 386 -82.28 -128.69 -29.17
CA GLU A 386 -83.48 -129.34 -29.71
C GLU A 386 -83.29 -129.76 -31.18
N SER A 387 -82.65 -128.90 -31.98
CA SER A 387 -82.33 -129.19 -33.39
C SER A 387 -81.35 -130.35 -33.59
N LEU A 388 -80.36 -130.52 -32.69
CA LEU A 388 -79.42 -131.64 -32.75
C LEU A 388 -80.11 -133.00 -32.54
N ILE A 389 -81.12 -133.05 -31.67
CA ILE A 389 -81.86 -134.28 -31.37
C ILE A 389 -82.67 -134.73 -32.59
N GLU A 390 -83.25 -133.79 -33.35
CA GLU A 390 -83.96 -134.10 -34.61
C GLU A 390 -83.02 -134.62 -35.70
N GLY A 391 -81.78 -134.10 -35.78
CA GLY A 391 -80.78 -134.53 -36.77
C GLY A 391 -80.32 -135.98 -36.61
N VAL A 392 -80.07 -136.41 -35.37
CA VAL A 392 -79.59 -137.78 -35.07
C VAL A 392 -80.66 -138.84 -35.39
N GLN A 393 -81.94 -138.53 -35.20
CA GLN A 393 -83.02 -139.46 -35.52
C GLN A 393 -83.21 -139.66 -37.02
N ALA A 394 -82.97 -138.62 -37.84
CA ALA A 394 -83.00 -138.74 -39.29
C ALA A 394 -81.86 -139.64 -39.82
N PHE A 395 -80.67 -139.56 -39.20
CA PHE A 395 -79.52 -140.40 -39.56
C PHE A 395 -79.79 -141.90 -39.34
N LYS A 396 -80.43 -142.27 -38.21
CA LYS A 396 -80.80 -143.65 -37.92
C LYS A 396 -81.73 -144.26 -39.00
N LYS A 397 -82.53 -143.43 -39.65
CA LYS A 397 -83.46 -143.84 -40.71
C LYS A 397 -82.80 -144.16 -42.04
N ALA A 398 -81.56 -143.70 -42.25
CA ALA A 398 -80.78 -144.00 -43.45
C ALA A 398 -79.94 -145.28 -43.30
N PHE A 399 -79.53 -145.65 -42.09
CA PHE A 399 -78.61 -146.76 -41.84
C PHE A 399 -79.24 -148.15 -42.07
N ASP A 400 -80.52 -148.34 -41.76
CA ASP A 400 -81.15 -149.68 -41.84
C ASP A 400 -81.61 -150.07 -43.26
N ALA A 401 -81.42 -149.20 -44.26
CA ALA A 401 -81.91 -149.42 -45.64
C ALA A 401 -80.95 -150.18 -46.56
N GLU A 402 -79.75 -150.57 -46.10
CA GLU A 402 -78.67 -151.01 -47.02
C GLU A 402 -77.91 -152.28 -46.57
N ALA A 403 -78.63 -153.34 -46.18
CA ALA A 403 -78.04 -154.67 -46.00
C ALA A 403 -78.94 -155.81 -46.54
N GLY A 404 -78.87 -156.07 -47.84
CA GLY A 404 -79.47 -157.25 -48.48
C GLY A 404 -78.71 -157.70 -49.74
N GLU A 405 -78.31 -159.00 -49.76
CA GLU A 405 -77.87 -159.87 -50.88
C GLU A 405 -76.36 -159.91 -51.25
N VAL A 406 -75.58 -161.03 -51.36
CA VAL A 406 -75.55 -162.48 -51.00
C VAL A 406 -74.03 -162.88 -51.07
N TYR A 407 -73.36 -163.57 -50.14
CA TYR A 407 -73.11 -165.04 -50.08
C TYR A 407 -72.24 -165.39 -48.85
N ASP A 408 -72.38 -166.67 -48.50
CA ASP A 408 -71.93 -167.43 -47.34
C ASP A 408 -70.54 -167.16 -46.74
N ASP A 409 -70.57 -167.17 -45.41
CA ASP A 409 -69.53 -167.35 -44.41
C ASP A 409 -68.49 -166.24 -44.07
N ASN A 410 -68.51 -165.92 -42.78
CA ASN A 410 -67.47 -165.34 -41.91
C ASN A 410 -67.13 -163.84 -41.88
N SER A 411 -67.81 -163.14 -40.96
CA SER A 411 -67.29 -162.70 -39.65
C SER A 411 -66.07 -161.77 -39.53
N ALA A 412 -65.54 -161.18 -40.61
CA ALA A 412 -64.41 -160.22 -40.50
C ALA A 412 -64.73 -158.75 -40.80
N LEU A 413 -65.85 -158.43 -41.46
CA LEU A 413 -66.19 -157.05 -41.90
C LEU A 413 -67.17 -156.29 -40.98
N ILE A 414 -67.81 -156.98 -40.03
CA ILE A 414 -68.70 -156.36 -39.02
C ILE A 414 -67.91 -155.67 -37.89
N GLU A 415 -66.63 -155.97 -37.75
CA GLU A 415 -65.80 -155.48 -36.63
C GLU A 415 -65.16 -154.11 -36.92
N GLY A 416 -64.93 -153.76 -38.19
CA GLY A 416 -64.43 -152.44 -38.59
C GLY A 416 -65.48 -151.33 -38.45
N LEU A 417 -66.74 -151.62 -38.77
CA LEU A 417 -67.83 -150.63 -38.70
C LEU A 417 -68.21 -150.25 -37.25
N LYS A 418 -67.87 -151.11 -36.28
CA LYS A 418 -68.12 -150.89 -34.85
C LYS A 418 -67.08 -149.97 -34.21
N GLN A 419 -65.91 -149.83 -34.83
CA GLN A 419 -64.81 -149.01 -34.33
C GLN A 419 -65.04 -147.52 -34.64
N ASP A 420 -65.48 -147.20 -35.86
CA ASP A 420 -65.70 -145.81 -36.29
C ASP A 420 -66.87 -145.10 -35.57
N ILE A 421 -67.92 -145.84 -35.18
CA ILE A 421 -69.05 -145.29 -34.40
C ILE A 421 -68.62 -144.96 -32.96
N SER A 422 -67.67 -145.70 -32.39
CA SER A 422 -67.17 -145.45 -31.03
C SER A 422 -66.24 -144.24 -30.94
N GLU A 423 -65.57 -143.89 -32.04
CA GLU A 423 -64.64 -142.76 -32.09
C GLU A 423 -65.38 -141.42 -32.23
N LEU A 424 -66.51 -141.41 -32.95
CA LEU A 424 -67.40 -140.25 -33.10
C LEU A 424 -68.13 -139.87 -31.79
N ASP A 425 -68.51 -140.86 -30.97
CA ASP A 425 -69.13 -140.64 -29.66
C ASP A 425 -68.13 -140.07 -28.62
N ARG A 426 -66.83 -140.36 -28.81
CA ARG A 426 -65.75 -139.81 -27.98
C ARG A 426 -65.48 -138.33 -28.28
N GLU A 427 -65.46 -137.93 -29.55
CA GLU A 427 -65.24 -136.52 -29.92
C GLU A 427 -66.39 -135.60 -29.49
N ALA A 428 -67.64 -136.08 -29.54
CA ALA A 428 -68.79 -135.30 -29.07
C ALA A 428 -68.74 -134.99 -27.56
N ASN A 429 -68.26 -135.93 -26.74
CA ASN A 429 -68.13 -135.75 -25.30
C ASN A 429 -66.98 -134.81 -24.88
N GLU A 430 -65.89 -134.73 -25.66
CA GLU A 430 -64.77 -133.80 -25.39
C GLU A 430 -65.18 -132.32 -25.60
N VAL A 431 -66.02 -132.06 -26.61
CA VAL A 431 -66.53 -130.71 -26.88
C VAL A 431 -67.44 -130.23 -25.74
N LEU A 432 -68.29 -131.11 -25.20
CA LEU A 432 -69.18 -130.80 -24.08
C LEU A 432 -68.43 -130.44 -22.78
N GLN A 433 -67.35 -131.16 -22.44
CA GLN A 433 -66.54 -130.84 -21.26
C GLN A 433 -65.77 -129.52 -21.38
N THR A 434 -65.43 -129.10 -22.59
CA THR A 434 -64.72 -127.83 -22.82
C THR A 434 -65.63 -126.62 -22.59
N ILE A 435 -66.92 -126.75 -22.88
CA ILE A 435 -67.93 -125.70 -22.66
C ILE A 435 -68.25 -125.55 -21.16
N GLU A 436 -68.34 -126.65 -20.40
CA GLU A 436 -68.57 -126.61 -18.95
C GLU A 436 -67.38 -125.98 -18.19
N LYS A 437 -66.14 -126.23 -18.62
CA LYS A 437 -64.95 -125.64 -17.99
C LYS A 437 -64.80 -124.13 -18.23
N ALA A 438 -65.27 -123.61 -19.37
CA ALA A 438 -65.20 -122.19 -19.68
C ALA A 438 -66.20 -121.35 -18.86
N ASN A 439 -67.36 -121.92 -18.50
CA ASN A 439 -68.36 -121.24 -17.68
C ASN A 439 -68.02 -121.17 -16.18
N MET A 440 -67.08 -121.99 -15.69
CA MET A 440 -66.68 -122.03 -14.28
C MET A 440 -65.49 -121.12 -13.93
N LEU A 441 -64.91 -120.39 -14.90
CA LEU A 441 -63.69 -119.59 -14.73
C LEU A 441 -63.87 -118.07 -14.80
N ASP A 442 -65.06 -117.55 -15.12
CA ASP A 442 -65.38 -116.11 -15.00
C ASP A 442 -66.41 -115.80 -13.90
N GLU A 443 -66.79 -116.80 -13.09
CA GLU A 443 -67.54 -116.63 -11.84
C GLU A 443 -66.63 -116.34 -10.62
N ASN A 444 -65.37 -115.90 -10.83
CA ASN A 444 -64.44 -115.48 -9.77
C ASN A 444 -63.50 -114.29 -10.16
N ALA A 445 -64.03 -113.27 -10.84
CA ALA A 445 -63.41 -111.94 -10.98
C ALA A 445 -64.43 -110.80 -10.82
#